data_AF-A0A3C1K0R8-F1
#
_entry.id   AF-A0A3C1K0R8-F1
#
_cell.length_a   1.000
_cell.length_b   1.000
_cell.length_c   1.000
_cell.angle_alpha   90.00
_cell.angle_beta   90.00
_cell.angle_gamma   90.00
#
_symmetry.space_group_name_H-M   'P 1'
#
loop_
_entity.id
_entity.type
_entity.pdbx_description
1 polymer ?
#
loop_
_entity_poly.entity_id
_entity_poly.type
_entity_poly.pdbx_seq_one_letter_code
_entity_poly.pdbx_strand_id
1 'polypeptide(L)'
;MPRYKTAIFLFLILSSFVFSAMSQNCNGFHAEYCKPYDDKTYNEYGKSRSALMIVNIPSYARIVFYGGKDYKLIFCTKDNKYPVHYIIKNIENNEVLYDNIIDDYIESVGFTVDKTQSFLIEMTVISDEKTDFENIEHRLCLGLQILWRKVGDLGFEKQP
;
A
#
# COMPACT_ATOMS: atom_id res chain seq x y z
N MET A 1 3.32 15.47 -57.91
CA MET A 1 3.94 15.69 -56.59
C MET A 1 4.54 14.38 -56.10
N PRO A 2 5.79 14.36 -55.63
CA PRO A 2 6.52 13.11 -55.49
C PRO A 2 6.04 12.32 -54.26
N ARG A 3 5.77 11.03 -54.47
CA ARG A 3 5.16 10.08 -53.50
C ARG A 3 5.87 10.01 -52.13
N TYR A 4 7.15 10.38 -52.07
CA TYR A 4 7.92 10.39 -50.83
C TYR A 4 7.55 11.54 -49.89
N LYS A 5 7.06 12.68 -50.41
CA LYS A 5 6.65 13.83 -49.57
C LYS A 5 5.38 13.51 -48.77
N THR A 6 4.44 12.76 -49.36
CA THR A 6 3.23 12.29 -48.68
C THR A 6 3.55 11.24 -47.61
N ALA A 7 4.55 10.36 -47.85
CA ALA A 7 4.99 9.37 -46.89
C ALA A 7 5.71 9.98 -45.67
N ILE A 8 6.56 11.00 -45.90
CA ILE A 8 7.23 11.73 -44.81
C ILE A 8 6.22 12.48 -43.94
N PHE A 9 5.19 13.08 -44.55
CA PHE A 9 4.13 13.78 -43.83
C PHE A 9 3.29 12.83 -42.97
N LEU A 10 2.99 11.62 -43.47
CA LEU A 10 2.30 10.57 -42.71
C LEU A 10 3.15 10.01 -41.55
N PHE A 11 4.46 9.88 -41.73
CA PHE A 11 5.37 9.42 -40.67
C PHE A 11 5.51 10.47 -39.54
N LEU A 12 5.56 11.75 -39.88
CA LEU A 12 5.60 12.84 -38.90
C LEU A 12 4.31 12.92 -38.07
N ILE A 13 3.13 12.69 -38.65
CA ILE A 13 1.85 12.69 -37.94
C ILE A 13 1.71 11.47 -37.00
N LEU A 14 2.28 10.31 -37.36
CA LEU A 14 2.25 9.13 -36.48
C LEU A 14 3.18 9.27 -35.26
N SER A 15 4.26 10.06 -35.35
CA SER A 15 5.21 10.24 -34.24
C SER A 15 4.71 11.13 -33.10
N SER A 16 3.68 11.96 -33.33
CA SER A 16 3.17 12.92 -32.33
C SER A 16 2.13 12.36 -31.37
N PHE A 17 1.72 11.08 -31.50
CA PHE A 17 0.68 10.47 -30.67
C PHE A 17 1.18 9.76 -29.40
N VAL A 18 2.48 9.77 -29.09
CA VAL A 18 3.04 8.95 -27.98
C VAL A 18 3.16 9.70 -26.65
N PHE A 19 2.80 10.98 -26.57
CA PHE A 19 2.94 11.78 -25.36
C PHE A 19 1.60 12.15 -24.72
N SER A 20 0.96 11.21 -24.02
CA SER A 20 -0.12 11.52 -23.05
C SER A 20 -0.50 10.28 -22.23
N ALA A 21 0.28 9.92 -21.21
CA ALA A 21 -0.19 8.99 -20.17
C ALA A 21 0.65 9.06 -18.88
N MET A 22 0.82 10.24 -18.30
CA MET A 22 1.17 10.33 -16.86
C MET A 22 -0.11 10.67 -16.08
N SER A 23 -1.06 9.74 -16.09
CA SER A 23 -2.10 9.71 -15.06
C SER A 23 -1.42 9.41 -13.73
N GLN A 24 -1.77 10.14 -12.67
CA GLN A 24 -1.27 9.88 -11.30
C GLN A 24 -1.78 8.51 -10.83
N ASN A 25 -1.09 7.47 -11.27
CA ASN A 25 -1.44 6.10 -10.96
C ASN A 25 -0.68 5.71 -9.69
N CYS A 26 -1.40 5.37 -8.63
CA CYS A 26 -0.80 4.91 -7.37
C CYS A 26 -0.15 3.52 -7.50
N ASN A 27 -0.21 2.86 -8.66
CA ASN A 27 0.43 1.58 -8.89
C ASN A 27 1.90 1.57 -8.46
N GLY A 28 2.25 0.62 -7.60
CA GLY A 28 3.64 0.44 -7.14
C GLY A 28 4.13 1.44 -6.09
N PHE A 29 3.30 2.41 -5.68
CA PHE A 29 3.71 3.44 -4.71
C PHE A 29 4.26 2.83 -3.39
N HIS A 30 3.69 1.72 -2.92
CA HIS A 30 4.14 1.03 -1.71
C HIS A 30 5.59 0.55 -1.81
N ALA A 31 5.96 -0.04 -2.94
CA ALA A 31 7.30 -0.59 -3.16
C ALA A 31 8.37 0.51 -3.28
N GLU A 32 8.01 1.67 -3.84
CA GLU A 32 8.95 2.77 -4.06
C GLU A 32 9.12 3.67 -2.82
N TYR A 33 8.01 3.96 -2.13
CA TYR A 33 7.97 5.00 -1.09
C TYR A 33 7.85 4.42 0.33
N CYS A 34 7.22 3.25 0.52
CA CYS A 34 7.12 2.64 1.85
C CYS A 34 8.36 1.77 2.11
N LYS A 35 9.51 2.42 2.30
CA LYS A 35 10.77 1.70 2.51
C LYS A 35 10.81 1.06 3.90
N PRO A 36 11.07 -0.26 4.02
CA PRO A 36 11.42 -0.84 5.30
C PRO A 36 12.66 -0.16 5.88
N TYR A 37 12.64 0.11 7.18
CA TYR A 37 13.87 0.38 7.92
C TYR A 37 14.70 -0.91 7.92
N ASP A 38 15.88 -0.89 7.28
CA ASP A 38 16.83 -1.99 7.02
C ASP A 38 16.50 -3.32 7.73
N ASP A 39 15.53 -4.07 7.18
CA ASP A 39 15.11 -5.35 7.74
C ASP A 39 15.41 -6.48 6.75
N LYS A 40 16.70 -6.81 6.65
CA LYS A 40 17.20 -7.90 5.79
C LYS A 40 16.61 -9.26 6.16
N THR A 41 15.89 -9.38 7.26
CA THR A 41 15.32 -10.64 7.73
C THR A 41 13.90 -10.88 7.20
N TYR A 42 13.24 -9.86 6.65
CA TYR A 42 11.91 -9.98 6.08
C TYR A 42 11.94 -10.02 4.56
N ASN A 43 10.97 -10.76 4.03
CA ASN A 43 10.67 -10.84 2.60
C ASN A 43 9.45 -9.97 2.30
N GLU A 44 9.39 -9.42 1.10
CA GLU A 44 8.18 -8.75 0.64
C GLU A 44 7.03 -9.74 0.49
N TYR A 45 5.84 -9.33 0.91
CA TYR A 45 4.62 -10.10 0.75
C TYR A 45 3.88 -9.64 -0.51
N GLY A 46 3.53 -10.58 -1.39
CA GLY A 46 2.83 -10.27 -2.65
C GLY A 46 1.41 -9.72 -2.52
N LYS A 47 0.93 -9.48 -1.29
CA LYS A 47 -0.33 -8.76 -1.00
C LYS A 47 -0.11 -7.30 -0.61
N SER A 48 1.13 -6.82 -0.64
CA SER A 48 1.45 -5.39 -0.62
C SER A 48 0.76 -4.70 -1.79
N ARG A 49 0.24 -3.50 -1.56
CA ARG A 49 -0.54 -2.76 -2.56
C ARG A 49 -0.56 -1.28 -2.26
N SER A 50 -0.96 -0.52 -3.26
CA SER A 50 -1.23 0.90 -3.15
C SER A 50 -2.67 1.18 -3.50
N ALA A 51 -3.24 2.20 -2.87
CA ALA A 51 -4.61 2.64 -3.10
C ALA A 51 -4.63 4.15 -3.32
N LEU A 52 -5.51 4.60 -4.21
CA LEU A 52 -5.91 6.01 -4.27
C LEU A 52 -6.94 6.22 -3.16
N MET A 53 -6.58 7.02 -2.17
CA MET A 53 -7.40 7.35 -1.02
C MET A 53 -8.04 8.72 -1.19
N ILE A 54 -9.21 8.91 -0.59
CA ILE A 54 -9.77 10.24 -0.34
C ILE A 54 -9.61 10.49 1.16
N VAL A 55 -9.06 11.64 1.52
CA VAL A 55 -8.87 12.06 2.92
C VAL A 55 -10.20 11.99 3.69
N ASN A 56 -10.13 11.54 4.95
CA ASN A 56 -11.26 11.34 5.87
C ASN A 56 -12.31 10.30 5.39
N ILE A 57 -11.98 9.47 4.39
CA ILE A 57 -12.83 8.38 3.92
C ILE A 57 -12.13 7.03 4.13
N PRO A 58 -12.78 6.08 4.82
CA PRO A 58 -12.20 4.76 5.03
C PRO A 58 -12.16 3.95 3.73
N SER A 59 -11.06 3.24 3.53
CA SER A 59 -10.89 2.23 2.50
C SER A 59 -10.53 0.88 3.12
N TYR A 60 -10.86 -0.20 2.42
CA TYR A 60 -10.81 -1.55 2.99
C TYR A 60 -9.92 -2.48 2.16
N ALA A 61 -9.11 -3.25 2.86
CA ALA A 61 -8.16 -4.20 2.30
C ALA A 61 -8.36 -5.58 2.95
N ARG A 62 -8.98 -6.51 2.23
CA ARG A 62 -9.03 -7.94 2.61
C ARG A 62 -7.72 -8.62 2.26
N ILE A 63 -7.03 -9.22 3.23
CA ILE A 63 -5.72 -9.87 3.05
C ILE A 63 -5.69 -11.22 3.76
N VAL A 64 -5.22 -12.25 3.06
CA VAL A 64 -4.91 -13.56 3.64
C VAL A 64 -3.50 -13.51 4.22
N PHE A 65 -3.34 -13.90 5.47
CA PHE A 65 -2.06 -14.07 6.15
C PHE A 65 -1.86 -15.56 6.42
N TYR A 66 -0.77 -16.14 5.91
CA TYR A 66 -0.41 -17.52 6.16
C TYR A 66 0.16 -17.71 7.57
N GLY A 67 -0.20 -18.82 8.21
CA GLY A 67 0.29 -19.21 9.54
C GLY A 67 1.79 -19.51 9.60
N GLY A 68 2.33 -19.52 10.82
CA GLY A 68 3.75 -19.75 11.11
C GLY A 68 4.66 -18.62 10.62
N LYS A 69 4.15 -17.38 10.54
CA LYS A 69 4.89 -16.22 10.04
C LYS A 69 4.69 -14.99 10.93
N ASP A 70 5.75 -14.21 11.04
CA ASP A 70 5.69 -12.83 11.50
C ASP A 70 5.41 -11.93 10.29
N TYR A 71 4.51 -10.98 10.46
CA TYR A 71 4.21 -9.95 9.48
C TYR A 71 4.54 -8.57 10.04
N LYS A 72 4.89 -7.66 9.15
CA LYS A 72 5.00 -6.23 9.43
C LYS A 72 4.23 -5.46 8.37
N LEU A 73 3.23 -4.70 8.81
CA LEU A 73 2.52 -3.75 7.96
C LEU A 73 3.19 -2.40 8.09
N ILE A 74 3.40 -1.72 6.97
CA ILE A 74 3.98 -0.38 6.91
C ILE A 74 3.08 0.44 5.99
N PHE A 75 2.60 1.56 6.50
CA PHE A 75 1.74 2.50 5.81
C PHE A 75 2.54 3.74 5.47
N CYS A 76 2.44 4.23 4.23
CA CYS A 76 3.03 5.50 3.85
C CYS A 76 2.12 6.25 2.90
N THR A 77 2.14 7.58 2.95
CA THR A 77 1.31 8.42 2.09
C THR A 77 2.14 9.27 1.15
N LYS A 78 1.57 9.58 -0.01
CA LYS A 78 2.13 10.57 -0.91
C LYS A 78 2.16 11.93 -0.21
N ASP A 79 3.23 12.69 -0.43
CA ASP A 79 3.44 14.03 0.11
C ASP A 79 3.43 14.11 1.65
N ASN A 80 3.68 12.98 2.34
CA ASN A 80 3.72 12.86 3.80
C ASN A 80 2.46 13.40 4.50
N LYS A 81 1.28 13.13 3.93
CA LYS A 81 -0.02 13.47 4.52
C LYS A 81 -0.37 12.44 5.61
N TYR A 82 -0.31 12.87 6.87
CA TYR A 82 -0.50 12.02 8.05
C TYR A 82 -1.43 12.72 9.06
N PRO A 83 -2.05 11.97 10.00
CA PRO A 83 -1.85 10.55 10.30
C PRO A 83 -2.67 9.59 9.42
N VAL A 84 -2.23 8.32 9.36
CA VAL A 84 -3.02 7.21 8.81
C VAL A 84 -3.63 6.45 9.99
N HIS A 85 -4.95 6.45 10.09
CA HIS A 85 -5.68 5.59 11.01
C HIS A 85 -5.94 4.25 10.33
N TYR A 86 -5.59 3.15 10.99
CA TYR A 86 -5.91 1.82 10.50
C TYR A 86 -6.37 0.87 11.60
N ILE A 87 -7.32 0.03 11.24
CA ILE A 87 -7.92 -0.99 12.11
C ILE A 87 -7.77 -2.35 11.44
N ILE A 88 -7.26 -3.33 12.18
CA ILE A 88 -7.16 -4.72 11.75
C ILE A 88 -8.29 -5.50 12.41
N LYS A 89 -9.16 -6.09 11.60
CA LYS A 89 -10.31 -6.87 12.05
C LYS A 89 -10.22 -8.32 11.59
N ASN A 90 -10.67 -9.25 12.42
CA ASN A 90 -10.96 -10.60 11.98
C ASN A 90 -12.20 -10.56 11.07
N ILE A 91 -12.10 -11.18 9.90
CA ILE A 91 -13.14 -11.06 8.87
C ILE A 91 -14.36 -11.94 9.12
N GLU A 92 -14.24 -12.96 9.95
CA GLU A 92 -15.29 -13.94 10.21
C GLU A 92 -16.28 -13.43 11.26
N ASN A 93 -15.77 -12.79 12.31
CA ASN A 93 -16.57 -12.31 13.45
C ASN A 93 -16.57 -10.77 13.60
N ASN A 94 -15.85 -10.04 12.72
CA ASN A 94 -15.69 -8.59 12.77
C ASN A 94 -15.04 -8.06 14.08
N GLU A 95 -14.32 -8.92 14.80
CA GLU A 95 -13.58 -8.55 16.00
C GLU A 95 -12.41 -7.62 15.66
N VAL A 96 -12.27 -6.52 16.40
CA VAL A 96 -11.12 -5.62 16.29
C VAL A 96 -9.93 -6.27 16.98
N LEU A 97 -8.93 -6.66 16.19
CA LEU A 97 -7.69 -7.25 16.69
C LEU A 97 -6.68 -6.16 17.07
N TYR A 98 -6.71 -5.03 16.36
CA TYR A 98 -5.82 -3.90 16.58
C TYR A 98 -6.40 -2.62 15.99
N ASP A 99 -6.21 -1.49 16.67
CA ASP A 99 -6.51 -0.14 16.20
C ASP A 99 -5.30 0.75 16.56
N ASN A 100 -4.66 1.35 15.57
CA ASN A 100 -3.42 2.10 15.81
C ASN A 100 -3.62 3.42 16.58
N ILE A 101 -4.86 3.84 16.86
CA ILE A 101 -5.14 4.99 17.72
C ILE A 101 -4.56 4.81 19.14
N ILE A 102 -4.46 3.57 19.63
CA ILE A 102 -3.92 3.27 20.95
C ILE A 102 -2.41 3.53 21.05
N ASP A 103 -1.74 3.56 19.90
CA ASP A 103 -0.30 3.79 19.76
C ASP A 103 -0.01 5.11 19.02
N ASP A 104 -0.86 6.13 19.22
CA ASP A 104 -0.68 7.47 18.63
C ASP A 104 -0.44 7.45 17.11
N TYR A 105 -1.24 6.63 16.41
CA TYR A 105 -1.24 6.50 14.96
C TYR A 105 0.10 6.09 14.35
N ILE A 106 0.86 5.19 15.00
CA ILE A 106 2.08 4.62 14.39
C ILE A 106 1.82 4.12 12.97
N GLU A 107 2.81 4.28 12.11
CA GLU A 107 2.73 3.95 10.67
C GLU A 107 3.10 2.49 10.37
N SER A 108 3.52 1.73 11.39
CA SER A 108 3.87 0.32 11.21
C SER A 108 3.55 -0.51 12.43
N VAL A 109 3.06 -1.73 12.20
CA VAL A 109 2.79 -2.71 13.26
C VAL A 109 3.31 -4.08 12.85
N GLY A 110 3.90 -4.80 13.80
CA GLY A 110 4.32 -6.19 13.64
C GLY A 110 3.41 -7.13 14.41
N PHE A 111 3.09 -8.29 13.84
CA PHE A 111 2.32 -9.33 14.53
C PHE A 111 2.65 -10.73 13.99
N THR A 112 2.44 -11.74 14.81
CA THR A 112 2.60 -13.14 14.45
C THR A 112 1.24 -13.76 14.12
N VAL A 113 1.20 -14.60 13.09
CA VAL A 113 0.00 -15.36 12.72
C VAL A 113 0.29 -16.84 12.88
N ASP A 114 -0.40 -17.49 13.83
CA ASP A 114 -0.23 -18.92 14.10
C ASP A 114 -0.90 -19.79 13.04
N LYS A 115 -2.15 -19.48 12.72
CA LYS A 115 -2.98 -20.20 11.74
C LYS A 115 -3.34 -19.28 10.59
N THR A 116 -3.31 -19.83 9.37
CA THR A 116 -3.69 -19.09 8.17
C THR A 116 -5.10 -18.53 8.31
N GLN A 117 -5.25 -17.22 8.17
CA GLN A 117 -6.55 -16.54 8.30
C GLN A 117 -6.57 -15.26 7.47
N SER A 118 -7.77 -14.73 7.27
CA SER A 118 -7.97 -13.48 6.53
C SER A 118 -8.32 -12.35 7.48
N PHE A 119 -7.66 -11.21 7.31
CA PHE A 119 -7.99 -9.98 8.02
C PHE A 119 -8.56 -8.94 7.07
N LEU A 120 -9.40 -8.08 7.64
CA LEU A 120 -9.85 -6.85 7.02
C LEU A 120 -9.03 -5.70 7.62
N ILE A 121 -8.30 -4.98 6.77
CA ILE A 121 -7.59 -3.76 7.16
C ILE A 121 -8.43 -2.59 6.68
N GLU A 122 -8.99 -1.83 7.60
CA GLU A 122 -9.65 -0.55 7.35
C GLU A 122 -8.61 0.55 7.51
N MET A 123 -8.55 1.49 6.57
CA MET A 123 -7.52 2.54 6.52
C MET A 123 -8.16 3.87 6.17
N THR A 124 -7.78 4.93 6.87
CA THR A 124 -8.25 6.30 6.65
C THR A 124 -7.08 7.26 6.79
N VAL A 125 -6.90 8.17 5.85
CA VAL A 125 -5.94 9.27 5.99
C VAL A 125 -6.68 10.44 6.63
N ILE A 126 -6.28 10.86 7.82
CA ILE A 126 -6.97 11.91 8.59
C ILE A 126 -6.43 13.28 8.21
N SER A 127 -7.32 14.26 8.09
CA SER A 127 -6.97 15.68 7.97
C SER A 127 -8.05 16.57 8.56
N ASP A 128 -7.67 17.77 8.98
CA ASP A 128 -8.60 18.82 9.42
C ASP A 128 -9.36 19.47 8.23
N GLU A 129 -8.92 19.21 7.00
CA GLU A 129 -9.59 19.68 5.79
C GLU A 129 -10.96 18.99 5.63
N LYS A 130 -11.97 19.76 5.22
CA LYS A 130 -13.31 19.21 4.97
C LYS A 130 -13.24 18.21 3.81
N THR A 131 -13.79 17.03 4.00
CA THR A 131 -13.91 16.03 2.94
C THR A 131 -14.65 16.62 1.74
N ASP A 132 -13.97 16.71 0.61
CA ASP A 132 -14.56 17.02 -0.68
C ASP A 132 -14.19 15.91 -1.66
N PHE A 133 -15.21 15.20 -2.14
CA PHE A 133 -15.11 14.04 -3.03
C PHE A 133 -14.79 14.44 -4.48
N GLU A 134 -15.15 15.66 -4.85
CA GLU A 134 -14.94 16.23 -6.19
C GLU A 134 -13.57 16.91 -6.28
N ASN A 135 -13.03 17.38 -5.16
CA ASN A 135 -11.70 17.97 -5.13
C ASN A 135 -10.61 16.90 -5.30
N ILE A 136 -9.88 17.01 -6.41
CA ILE A 136 -8.74 16.14 -6.75
C ILE A 136 -7.60 16.29 -5.72
N GLU A 137 -7.47 17.45 -5.07
CA GLU A 137 -6.42 17.72 -4.09
C GLU A 137 -6.55 16.89 -2.81
N HIS A 138 -7.77 16.39 -2.50
CA HIS A 138 -7.99 15.47 -1.38
C HIS A 138 -7.70 14.01 -1.73
N ARG A 139 -7.28 13.73 -2.98
CA ARG A 139 -6.90 12.39 -3.41
C ARG A 139 -5.39 12.20 -3.28
N LEU A 140 -4.98 11.14 -2.63
CA LEU A 140 -3.57 10.83 -2.44
C LEU A 140 -3.31 9.33 -2.50
N CYS A 141 -2.07 8.95 -2.81
CA CYS A 141 -1.68 7.55 -2.77
C CYS A 141 -1.34 7.14 -1.34
N LEU A 142 -1.97 6.07 -0.86
CA LEU A 142 -1.55 5.33 0.32
C LEU A 142 -0.89 4.04 -0.14
N GLY A 143 0.32 3.79 0.34
CA GLY A 143 0.99 2.51 0.22
C GLY A 143 0.80 1.68 1.47
N LEU A 144 0.47 0.40 1.28
CA LEU A 144 0.50 -0.65 2.28
C LEU A 144 1.59 -1.64 1.86
N GLN A 145 2.77 -1.49 2.46
CA GLN A 145 3.85 -2.45 2.32
C GLN A 145 3.71 -3.51 3.40
N ILE A 146 3.75 -4.78 2.99
CA ILE A 146 3.64 -5.92 3.88
C ILE A 146 4.89 -6.75 3.74
N LEU A 147 5.53 -6.98 4.87
CA LEU A 147 6.72 -7.80 4.97
C LEU A 147 6.38 -9.05 5.77
N TRP A 148 7.07 -10.15 5.48
CA TRP A 148 6.91 -11.39 6.23
C TRP A 148 8.24 -12.13 6.44
N ARG A 149 8.33 -12.87 7.53
CA ARG A 149 9.37 -13.89 7.74
C ARG A 149 8.75 -15.12 8.38
N LYS A 150 9.43 -16.27 8.30
CA LYS A 150 9.01 -17.45 9.07
C LYS A 150 9.24 -17.16 10.55
N VAL A 151 8.33 -17.59 11.41
CA VAL A 151 8.62 -17.68 12.85
C VAL A 151 9.77 -18.68 12.99
N GLY A 152 10.78 -18.34 13.79
CA GLY A 152 11.83 -19.30 14.13
C GLY A 152 11.27 -20.50 14.90
N ASP A 153 12.06 -21.55 15.08
CA ASP A 153 11.66 -22.63 15.98
C ASP A 153 11.46 -22.05 17.39
N LEU A 154 10.31 -22.35 18.01
CA LEU A 154 10.03 -21.93 19.37
C LEU A 154 11.04 -22.60 20.32
N GLY A 155 12.03 -21.85 20.79
CA GLY A 155 13.07 -22.35 21.69
C GLY A 155 14.40 -21.59 21.55
N PHE A 156 15.41 -22.03 22.29
CA PHE A 156 16.77 -21.57 22.08
C PHE A 156 17.35 -22.32 20.88
N GLU A 157 17.61 -21.60 19.79
CA GLU A 157 18.35 -22.13 18.64
C GLU A 157 19.74 -22.55 19.14
N LYS A 158 20.08 -23.83 18.95
CA LYS A 158 21.37 -24.35 19.39
C LYS A 158 22.45 -23.67 18.55
N GLN A 159 23.28 -22.83 19.18
CA GLN A 159 24.43 -22.25 18.50
C GLN A 159 25.33 -23.39 17.95
N PRO A 160 25.87 -23.23 16.73
CA PRO A 160 26.69 -24.26 16.09
C PRO A 160 27.96 -24.59 16.89
#